data_AF-A0A3A0CXA4-F1
#
_entry.id   AF-A0A3A0CXA4-F1
#
_cell.length_a   1.000
_cell.length_b   1.000
_cell.length_c   1.000
_cell.angle_alpha   90.00
_cell.angle_beta   90.00
_cell.angle_gamma   90.00
#
_symmetry.space_group_name_H-M   'P 1'
#
loop_
_entity.id
_entity.type
_entity.pdbx_description
1 polymer ?
#
loop_
_entity_poly.entity_id
_entity_poly.type
_entity_poly.pdbx_seq_one_letter_code
_entity_poly.pdbx_strand_id
1 'polypeptide(L)'
;MPCCRAAPQCGFARKTANFMCTSSESHHSNRRFPPKSTDERVEWMNEAIRGHPIAEPRELNHVPRSIMTVQQVAQALHVSTREVVRMAEQRILPGLRVKDRWEFRAGEIWNWIEKNIESLPKRRERDPHPAVPSDLLLTHVLTPRAVRLNTAPKTKSALLRALADLAAECDPTIDAVHLASELAQREQVSSTALERGVAVPHPRKPIYLEQPVLAAMRTSNGLAFGERAGGLTDLFFLICAPDHVSHLLFLGRLCRLFIDDSLIKDLRAAEDADDFIALLTSAEHRLCRTADIQR
;
A
#
# COMPACT_ATOMS: atom_id res chain seq x y z
N MET A 1 -11.82 -61.03 -52.84
CA MET A 1 -13.27 -60.76 -53.06
C MET A 1 -13.72 -59.63 -52.13
N PRO A 2 -14.73 -58.81 -52.50
CA PRO A 2 -14.72 -57.35 -52.26
C PRO A 2 -15.94 -56.88 -51.39
N CYS A 3 -16.31 -55.60 -51.22
CA CYS A 3 -15.96 -54.38 -51.98
C CYS A 3 -16.08 -53.04 -51.23
N CYS A 4 -15.39 -52.04 -51.78
CA CYS A 4 -15.62 -50.60 -51.76
C CYS A 4 -17.07 -50.10 -52.00
N ARG A 5 -17.21 -48.76 -51.88
CA ARG A 5 -18.29 -47.82 -52.34
C ARG A 5 -19.28 -47.39 -51.23
N ALA A 6 -19.84 -46.16 -51.23
CA ALA A 6 -19.49 -44.88 -51.87
C ALA A 6 -20.35 -43.75 -51.22
N ALA A 7 -19.99 -42.48 -51.45
CA ALA A 7 -20.80 -41.30 -51.03
C ALA A 7 -22.03 -41.07 -51.94
N PRO A 8 -22.88 -40.06 -51.64
CA PRO A 8 -22.76 -38.82 -52.44
C PRO A 8 -22.92 -37.50 -51.65
N GLN A 9 -22.86 -36.39 -52.41
CA GLN A 9 -22.68 -34.99 -51.98
C GLN A 9 -24.00 -34.17 -51.99
N CYS A 10 -23.85 -32.83 -51.86
CA CYS A 10 -24.82 -31.73 -52.02
C CYS A 10 -25.51 -31.22 -50.72
N GLY A 11 -25.80 -29.92 -50.59
CA GLY A 11 -25.55 -28.82 -51.55
C GLY A 11 -25.89 -27.42 -51.01
N PHE A 12 -25.36 -26.41 -51.70
CA PHE A 12 -25.44 -24.98 -51.37
C PHE A 12 -26.82 -24.38 -51.69
N ALA A 13 -27.38 -23.50 -50.84
CA ALA A 13 -28.50 -22.64 -51.23
C ALA A 13 -28.50 -21.30 -50.47
N ARG A 14 -28.42 -20.19 -51.22
CA ARG A 14 -28.52 -18.81 -50.68
C ARG A 14 -29.99 -18.41 -50.55
N LYS A 15 -30.33 -17.59 -49.54
CA LYS A 15 -31.48 -16.67 -49.64
C LYS A 15 -31.07 -15.27 -49.23
N THR A 16 -31.17 -14.35 -50.18
CA THR A 16 -31.05 -12.91 -50.00
C THR A 16 -32.37 -12.32 -49.53
N ALA A 17 -32.32 -11.38 -48.59
CA ALA A 17 -33.40 -10.43 -48.35
C ALA A 17 -32.78 -9.03 -48.20
N ASN A 18 -32.89 -8.20 -49.23
CA ASN A 18 -32.64 -6.78 -49.11
C ASN A 18 -33.85 -6.12 -48.44
N PHE A 19 -33.61 -5.24 -47.48
CA PHE A 19 -34.49 -4.10 -47.28
C PHE A 19 -33.66 -2.85 -47.05
N MET A 20 -34.06 -1.76 -47.71
CA MET A 20 -33.32 -0.49 -47.72
C MET A 20 -33.37 0.17 -46.34
N CYS A 21 -32.26 0.78 -45.93
CA CYS A 21 -32.29 1.90 -44.99
C CYS A 21 -31.48 3.06 -45.57
N THR A 22 -32.10 4.24 -45.59
CA THR A 22 -31.58 5.44 -46.26
C THR A 22 -30.55 6.17 -45.41
N SER A 23 -29.63 6.83 -46.10
CA SER A 23 -28.59 7.73 -45.57
C SER A 23 -29.06 8.77 -44.55
N SER A 24 -28.33 8.91 -43.45
CA SER A 24 -28.00 10.22 -42.85
C SER A 24 -26.70 10.14 -42.04
N GLU A 25 -25.83 11.14 -42.22
CA GLU A 25 -24.60 11.36 -41.46
C GLU A 25 -24.97 11.99 -40.10
N SER A 26 -24.18 12.10 -39.03
CA SER A 26 -22.73 12.15 -38.79
C SER A 26 -22.56 11.97 -37.25
N HIS A 27 -21.53 11.34 -36.69
CA HIS A 27 -20.19 11.89 -36.47
C HIS A 27 -19.28 10.72 -36.01
N HIS A 28 -18.39 10.22 -36.87
CA HIS A 28 -17.40 9.22 -36.47
C HIS A 28 -16.13 9.90 -35.94
N SER A 29 -15.87 9.81 -34.64
CA SER A 29 -14.57 10.17 -34.07
C SER A 29 -13.48 9.27 -34.68
N ASN A 30 -12.57 9.83 -35.46
CA ASN A 30 -11.58 9.09 -36.23
C ASN A 30 -10.51 8.46 -35.31
N ARG A 31 -10.77 7.25 -34.78
CA ARG A 31 -9.81 6.49 -33.96
C ARG A 31 -8.73 5.90 -34.86
N ARG A 32 -7.60 6.62 -35.00
CA ARG A 32 -6.38 6.07 -35.61
C ARG A 32 -5.85 4.92 -34.74
N PHE A 33 -5.71 3.73 -35.33
CA PHE A 33 -5.00 2.61 -34.71
C PHE A 33 -3.48 2.83 -34.78
N PRO A 34 -2.69 2.31 -33.82
CA PRO A 34 -1.24 2.46 -33.84
C PRO A 34 -0.59 1.68 -35.01
N PRO A 35 0.49 2.22 -35.60
CA PRO A 35 1.17 1.58 -36.73
C PRO A 35 1.85 0.26 -36.34
N LYS A 36 2.08 -0.61 -37.34
CA LYS A 36 2.54 -1.98 -37.10
C LYS A 36 4.05 -2.08 -36.88
N SER A 37 4.88 -1.22 -37.49
CA SER A 37 6.34 -1.25 -37.28
C SER A 37 6.75 -0.59 -35.96
N THR A 38 8.00 -0.81 -35.56
CA THR A 38 8.54 -0.30 -34.28
C THR A 38 8.87 1.19 -34.35
N ASP A 39 9.50 1.63 -35.44
CA ASP A 39 9.97 3.01 -35.60
C ASP A 39 8.80 3.98 -35.79
N GLU A 40 7.80 3.61 -36.61
CA GLU A 40 6.58 4.41 -36.79
C GLU A 40 5.80 4.57 -35.46
N ARG A 41 5.88 3.61 -34.53
CA ARG A 41 5.25 3.77 -33.20
C ARG A 41 5.98 4.77 -32.32
N VAL A 42 7.31 4.82 -32.37
CA VAL A 42 8.10 5.83 -31.63
C VAL A 42 7.76 7.22 -32.15
N GLU A 43 7.68 7.39 -33.47
CA GLU A 43 7.34 8.67 -34.09
C GLU A 43 5.88 9.09 -33.80
N TRP A 44 4.92 8.16 -33.93
CA TRP A 44 3.51 8.35 -33.55
C TRP A 44 3.34 8.75 -32.08
N MET A 45 4.11 8.14 -31.17
CA MET A 45 4.08 8.46 -29.75
C MET A 45 4.69 9.84 -29.48
N ASN A 46 5.77 10.21 -30.17
CA ASN A 46 6.39 11.53 -30.10
C ASN A 46 5.52 12.65 -30.71
N GLU A 47 4.63 12.36 -31.66
CA GLU A 47 3.61 13.30 -32.13
C GLU A 47 2.45 13.43 -31.14
N ALA A 48 1.95 12.33 -30.58
CA ALA A 48 0.88 12.34 -29.58
C ALA A 48 1.24 13.16 -28.33
N ILE A 49 2.51 13.13 -27.92
CA ILE A 49 3.06 13.94 -26.83
C ILE A 49 3.14 15.44 -27.20
N ARG A 50 3.49 15.78 -28.45
CA ARG A 50 3.63 17.18 -28.90
C ARG A 50 2.31 17.95 -29.00
N GLY A 51 1.19 17.26 -29.21
CA GLY A 51 -0.14 17.87 -29.39
C GLY A 51 -0.88 18.23 -28.10
N HIS A 52 -0.41 17.80 -26.93
CA HIS A 52 -1.04 18.10 -25.64
C HIS A 52 -0.18 19.10 -24.87
N PRO A 53 -0.73 20.24 -24.39
CA PRO A 53 0.01 21.07 -23.46
C PRO A 53 0.33 20.21 -22.23
N ILE A 54 1.62 20.14 -21.87
CA ILE A 54 2.04 19.59 -20.59
C ILE A 54 1.31 20.44 -19.55
N ALA A 55 0.30 19.84 -18.90
CA ALA A 55 -0.40 20.53 -17.83
C ALA A 55 0.64 20.98 -16.81
N GLU A 56 0.69 22.28 -16.53
CA GLU A 56 1.54 22.82 -15.46
C GLU A 56 1.33 21.95 -14.20
N PRO A 57 2.40 21.68 -13.41
CA PRO A 57 2.29 20.80 -12.26
C PRO A 57 1.22 21.29 -11.28
N ARG A 58 0.00 20.75 -11.41
CA ARG A 58 -1.09 20.99 -10.46
C ARG A 58 -0.54 20.61 -9.10
N GLU A 59 -0.43 21.59 -8.20
CA GLU A 59 0.19 21.41 -6.89
C GLU A 59 -0.29 20.09 -6.26
N LEU A 60 0.66 19.23 -5.88
CA LEU A 60 0.47 17.82 -5.54
C LEU A 60 -0.22 17.60 -4.17
N ASN A 61 -1.17 18.46 -3.84
CA ASN A 61 -1.98 18.53 -2.63
C ASN A 61 -3.09 17.47 -2.59
N HIS A 62 -2.75 16.22 -2.93
CA HIS A 62 -3.45 15.05 -2.39
C HIS A 62 -2.98 14.79 -0.96
N VAL A 63 -3.26 15.75 -0.08
CA VAL A 63 -3.23 15.58 1.36
C VAL A 63 -4.60 15.03 1.77
N PRO A 64 -4.68 13.85 2.39
CA PRO A 64 -5.91 13.33 2.98
C PRO A 64 -6.72 14.39 3.74
N ARG A 65 -7.96 14.65 3.30
CA ARG A 65 -8.85 15.65 3.92
C ARG A 65 -9.51 15.16 5.22
N SER A 66 -9.41 13.87 5.52
CA SER A 66 -9.93 13.28 6.76
C SER A 66 -9.32 13.97 7.98
N ILE A 67 -10.18 14.47 8.86
CA ILE A 67 -9.78 15.08 10.12
C ILE A 67 -9.71 14.00 11.20
N MET A 68 -8.61 14.00 11.94
CA MET A 68 -8.37 13.18 13.12
C MET A 68 -8.52 14.03 14.38
N THR A 69 -9.05 13.37 15.41
CA THR A 69 -9.08 13.88 16.79
C THR A 69 -7.74 13.69 17.49
N VAL A 70 -7.52 14.40 18.59
CA VAL A 70 -6.39 14.19 19.53
C VAL A 70 -6.25 12.70 19.90
N GLN A 71 -7.36 11.98 20.10
CA GLN A 71 -7.35 10.57 20.49
C GLN A 71 -6.82 9.66 19.38
N GLN A 72 -7.28 9.83 18.14
CA GLN A 72 -6.82 9.04 16.99
C GLN A 72 -5.33 9.26 16.70
N VAL A 73 -4.85 10.50 16.84
CA VAL A 73 -3.42 10.82 16.72
C VAL A 73 -2.61 10.21 17.87
N ALA A 74 -3.12 10.27 19.10
CA ALA A 74 -2.47 9.68 20.27
C ALA A 74 -2.34 8.15 20.15
N GLN A 75 -3.37 7.49 19.60
CA GLN A 75 -3.34 6.07 19.25
C GLN A 75 -2.28 5.78 18.17
N ALA A 76 -2.25 6.51 17.06
CA ALA A 76 -1.29 6.29 15.97
C ALA A 76 0.17 6.50 16.41
N LEU A 77 0.42 7.50 17.25
CA LEU A 77 1.75 7.77 17.78
C LEU A 77 2.12 6.90 19.00
N HIS A 78 1.20 6.13 19.56
CA HIS A 78 1.34 5.42 20.85
C HIS A 78 1.85 6.33 21.99
N VAL A 79 1.23 7.51 22.15
CA VAL A 79 1.50 8.46 23.25
C VAL A 79 0.22 8.93 23.92
N SER A 80 0.33 9.67 25.02
CA SER A 80 -0.84 10.21 25.72
C SER A 80 -1.48 11.36 24.95
N THR A 81 -2.79 11.56 25.11
CA THR A 81 -3.51 12.70 24.51
C THR A 81 -2.94 14.06 24.96
N ARG A 82 -2.43 14.12 26.20
CA ARG A 82 -1.70 15.28 26.74
C ARG A 82 -0.44 15.57 25.94
N GLU A 83 0.32 14.55 25.56
CA GLU A 83 1.55 14.71 24.77
C GLU A 83 1.23 15.20 23.35
N VAL A 84 0.17 14.71 22.71
CA VAL A 84 -0.30 15.21 21.41
C VAL A 84 -0.67 16.69 21.47
N VAL A 85 -1.45 17.11 22.48
CA VAL A 85 -1.81 18.53 22.68
C VAL A 85 -0.55 19.37 22.89
N ARG A 86 0.37 18.93 23.76
CA ARG A 86 1.65 19.60 24.02
C ARG A 86 2.50 19.77 22.75
N MET A 87 2.56 18.74 21.90
CA MET A 87 3.29 18.79 20.63
C MET A 87 2.64 19.73 19.61
N ALA A 88 1.31 19.81 19.58
CA ALA A 88 0.57 20.73 18.72
C ALA A 88 0.75 22.19 19.16
N GLU A 89 0.67 22.47 20.47
CA GLU A 89 0.94 23.79 21.05
C GLU A 89 2.37 24.27 20.78
N GLN A 90 3.35 23.37 20.85
CA GLN A 90 4.75 23.65 20.51
C GLN A 90 5.03 23.68 18.99
N ARG A 91 4.02 23.49 18.14
CA ARG A 91 4.13 23.39 16.67
C ARG A 91 5.10 22.29 16.18
N ILE A 92 5.39 21.31 17.03
CA ILE A 92 6.14 20.11 16.67
C ILE A 92 5.29 19.24 15.75
N LEU A 93 4.00 19.09 16.08
CA LEU A 93 3.04 18.31 15.32
C LEU A 93 2.09 19.25 14.53
N PRO A 94 1.88 19.03 13.21
CA PRO A 94 1.00 19.87 12.41
C PRO A 94 -0.47 19.63 12.78
N GLY A 95 -1.14 20.66 13.27
CA GLY A 95 -2.56 20.64 13.63
C GLY A 95 -3.16 22.04 13.67
N LEU A 96 -4.49 22.10 13.72
CA LEU A 96 -5.27 23.33 13.75
C LEU A 96 -6.16 23.37 15.01
N ARG A 97 -6.28 24.53 15.64
CA ARG A 97 -7.21 24.74 16.75
C ARG A 97 -8.52 25.32 16.22
N VAL A 98 -9.61 24.55 16.33
CA VAL A 98 -10.95 24.89 15.82
C VAL A 98 -11.92 24.82 16.99
N LYS A 99 -12.61 25.93 17.34
CA LYS A 99 -13.59 25.98 18.45
C LYS A 99 -13.07 25.28 19.73
N ASP A 100 -11.88 25.68 20.17
CA ASP A 100 -11.17 25.18 21.36
C ASP A 100 -10.79 23.69 21.42
N ARG A 101 -10.92 22.96 20.32
CA ARG A 101 -10.34 21.62 20.16
C ARG A 101 -9.23 21.62 19.10
N TRP A 102 -8.27 20.70 19.27
CA TRP A 102 -7.28 20.41 18.24
C TRP A 102 -7.82 19.39 17.23
N GLU A 103 -7.69 19.74 15.96
CA GLU A 103 -8.05 18.93 14.79
C GLU A 103 -6.80 18.75 13.91
N PHE A 104 -6.58 17.54 13.43
CA PHE A 104 -5.37 17.18 12.68
C PHE A 104 -5.74 16.61 11.32
N ARG A 105 -5.11 17.06 10.24
CA ARG A 105 -5.34 16.44 8.92
C ARG A 105 -4.54 15.15 8.85
N ALA A 106 -5.20 14.03 8.54
CA ALA A 106 -4.55 12.73 8.46
C ALA A 106 -3.31 12.76 7.55
N GLY A 107 -3.37 13.48 6.43
CA GLY A 107 -2.24 13.62 5.50
C GLY A 107 -1.06 14.45 6.01
N GLU A 108 -1.28 15.35 6.95
CA GLU A 108 -0.20 16.14 7.58
C GLU A 108 0.47 15.32 8.69
N ILE A 109 -0.32 14.55 9.46
CA ILE A 109 0.18 13.56 10.43
C ILE A 109 0.97 12.45 9.72
N TRP A 110 0.50 11.98 8.56
CA TRP A 110 1.19 11.03 7.69
C TRP A 110 2.62 11.49 7.37
N ASN A 111 2.71 12.64 6.70
CA ASN A 111 3.98 13.23 6.27
C ASN A 111 4.89 13.56 7.47
N TRP A 112 4.31 13.78 8.65
CA TRP A 112 5.06 14.01 9.88
C TRP A 112 5.65 12.71 10.44
N ILE A 113 4.88 11.62 10.52
CA ILE A 113 5.38 10.32 11.01
C ILE A 113 6.55 9.83 10.16
N GLU A 114 6.42 9.84 8.84
CA GLU A 114 7.47 9.39 7.92
C GLU A 114 8.77 10.18 8.08
N LYS A 115 8.68 11.49 8.29
CA LYS A 115 9.84 12.38 8.48
C LYS A 115 10.48 12.31 9.87
N ASN A 116 9.78 11.74 10.86
CA ASN A 116 10.18 11.75 12.27
C ASN A 116 10.18 10.34 12.87
N ILE A 117 10.30 9.28 12.06
CA ILE A 117 10.17 7.90 12.53
C ILE A 117 11.19 7.53 13.61
N GLU A 118 12.45 7.90 13.40
CA GLU A 118 13.57 7.73 14.35
C GLU A 118 13.37 8.55 15.65
N SER A 119 12.68 9.70 15.53
CA SER A 119 12.48 10.68 16.60
C SER A 119 11.07 10.66 17.19
N LEU A 120 10.28 9.60 16.96
CA LEU A 120 8.91 9.50 17.47
C LEU A 120 8.89 9.64 19.01
N PRO A 121 8.04 10.53 19.56
CA PRO A 121 8.08 10.97 20.96
C PRO A 121 8.07 9.78 21.92
N LYS A 122 9.06 9.67 22.82
CA LYS A 122 9.15 8.49 23.71
C LYS A 122 7.87 8.33 24.54
N ARG A 123 7.32 7.11 24.56
CA ARG A 123 6.18 6.76 25.41
C ARG A 123 6.56 7.00 26.88
N ARG A 124 5.69 7.69 27.63
CA ARG A 124 5.86 7.94 29.06
C ARG A 124 4.95 7.00 29.83
N GLU A 125 5.51 5.96 30.45
CA GLU A 125 4.76 4.88 31.13
C GLU A 125 3.71 5.40 32.13
N ARG A 126 4.06 6.44 32.88
CA ARG A 126 3.19 7.09 33.89
C ARG A 126 1.97 7.83 33.32
N ASP A 127 1.94 8.14 32.04
CA ASP A 127 0.81 8.86 31.43
C ASP A 127 -0.24 7.85 30.95
N PRO A 128 -1.55 8.12 31.10
CA PRO A 128 -2.58 7.27 30.51
C PRO A 128 -2.52 7.36 28.98
N HIS A 129 -2.26 6.23 28.33
CA HIS A 129 -2.27 6.09 26.88
C HIS A 129 -3.65 5.61 26.42
N PRO A 130 -4.16 6.08 25.27
CA PRO A 130 -5.41 5.56 24.74
C PRO A 130 -5.24 4.08 24.38
N ALA A 131 -6.20 3.25 24.78
CA ALA A 131 -6.31 1.91 24.22
C ALA A 131 -6.43 2.01 22.70
N VAL A 132 -5.69 1.17 21.97
CA VAL A 132 -5.86 1.05 20.52
C VAL A 132 -6.97 0.02 20.27
N PRO A 133 -7.92 0.26 19.35
CA PRO A 133 -8.98 -0.69 19.03
C PRO A 133 -8.43 -2.08 18.68
N SER A 134 -9.11 -3.13 19.13
CA SER A 134 -8.62 -4.53 19.01
C SER A 134 -8.56 -5.00 17.56
N ASP A 135 -9.54 -4.58 16.76
CA ASP A 135 -9.62 -4.71 15.29
C ASP A 135 -8.44 -4.05 14.54
N LEU A 136 -7.68 -3.19 15.22
CA LEU A 136 -6.48 -2.55 14.68
C LEU A 136 -5.17 -3.08 15.29
N LEU A 137 -5.21 -4.23 15.98
CA LEU A 137 -4.00 -4.99 16.31
C LEU A 137 -3.52 -5.76 15.07
N LEU A 138 -2.20 -5.91 14.91
CA LEU A 138 -1.62 -6.73 13.84
C LEU A 138 -2.10 -8.18 13.93
N THR A 139 -2.32 -8.69 15.15
CA THR A 139 -2.86 -10.04 15.42
C THR A 139 -4.19 -10.34 14.74
N HIS A 140 -5.01 -9.33 14.44
CA HIS A 140 -6.33 -9.50 13.83
C HIS A 140 -6.30 -9.46 12.28
N VAL A 141 -5.24 -8.90 11.70
CA VAL A 141 -5.10 -8.71 10.24
C VAL A 141 -4.01 -9.60 9.62
N LEU A 142 -2.98 -9.95 10.38
CA LEU A 142 -1.87 -10.79 9.93
C LEU A 142 -2.20 -12.26 10.18
N THR A 143 -2.54 -12.97 9.10
CA THR A 143 -2.78 -14.42 9.12
C THR A 143 -1.63 -15.15 8.44
N PRO A 144 -1.39 -16.46 8.67
CA PRO A 144 -0.26 -17.18 8.08
C PRO A 144 -0.23 -17.11 6.54
N ARG A 145 -1.42 -17.10 5.90
CA ARG A 145 -1.54 -16.88 4.45
C ARG A 145 -1.04 -15.51 3.97
N ALA A 146 -0.95 -14.51 4.84
CA ALA A 146 -0.47 -13.16 4.54
C ALA A 146 1.06 -13.00 4.78
N VAL A 147 1.76 -14.06 5.17
CA VAL A 147 3.21 -14.06 5.41
C VAL A 147 3.93 -14.91 4.36
N ARG A 148 4.97 -14.38 3.72
CA ARG A 148 5.85 -15.13 2.81
C ARG A 148 7.30 -14.99 3.23
N LEU A 149 7.90 -16.06 3.74
CA LEU A 149 9.30 -16.09 4.12
C LEU A 149 10.17 -16.65 3.00
N ASN A 150 11.45 -16.27 3.02
CA ASN A 150 12.50 -16.78 2.13
C ASN A 150 12.19 -16.60 0.63
N THR A 151 11.57 -15.47 0.26
CA THR A 151 11.29 -15.12 -1.15
C THR A 151 12.53 -14.54 -1.83
N ALA A 152 12.61 -14.62 -3.16
CA ALA A 152 13.80 -14.16 -3.91
C ALA A 152 13.52 -13.16 -5.06
N PRO A 153 12.71 -12.10 -4.86
CA PRO A 153 12.54 -11.06 -5.87
C PRO A 153 13.90 -10.41 -6.18
N LYS A 154 14.16 -10.15 -7.47
CA LYS A 154 15.44 -9.60 -7.95
C LYS A 154 15.47 -8.09 -8.14
N THR A 155 14.31 -7.44 -8.11
CA THR A 155 14.17 -5.99 -8.31
C THR A 155 13.07 -5.45 -7.41
N LYS A 156 13.16 -4.14 -7.08
CA LYS A 156 12.11 -3.40 -6.37
C LYS A 156 10.73 -3.60 -7.00
N SER A 157 10.61 -3.51 -8.32
CA SER A 157 9.34 -3.70 -9.03
C SER A 157 8.81 -5.14 -9.00
N ALA A 158 9.69 -6.16 -8.92
CA ALA A 158 9.27 -7.55 -8.75
C ALA A 158 8.75 -7.82 -7.32
N LEU A 159 9.41 -7.24 -6.32
CA LEU A 159 8.98 -7.30 -4.92
C LEU A 159 7.63 -6.59 -4.71
N LEU A 160 7.43 -5.39 -5.26
CA LEU A 160 6.15 -4.66 -5.14
C LEU A 160 4.99 -5.42 -5.81
N ARG A 161 5.24 -6.12 -6.92
CA ARG A 161 4.25 -7.04 -7.51
C ARG A 161 3.96 -8.23 -6.60
N ALA A 162 4.98 -8.93 -6.10
CA ALA A 162 4.80 -10.08 -5.22
C ALA A 162 4.08 -9.72 -3.90
N LEU A 163 4.26 -8.51 -3.37
CA LEU A 163 3.48 -8.00 -2.23
C LEU A 163 2.01 -7.74 -2.60
N ALA A 164 1.74 -7.19 -3.79
CA ALA A 164 0.38 -6.96 -4.26
C ALA A 164 -0.37 -8.27 -4.56
N ASP A 165 0.31 -9.25 -5.16
CA ASP A 165 -0.22 -10.60 -5.37
C ASP A 165 -0.58 -11.27 -4.02
N LEU A 166 0.32 -11.19 -3.03
CA LEU A 166 0.08 -11.67 -1.67
C LEU A 166 -1.10 -10.99 -0.97
N ALA A 167 -1.34 -9.70 -1.22
CA ALA A 167 -2.51 -9.01 -0.71
C ALA A 167 -3.81 -9.50 -1.37
N ALA A 168 -3.81 -9.77 -2.68
CA ALA A 168 -4.95 -10.34 -3.39
C ALA A 168 -5.26 -11.80 -3.00
N GLU A 169 -4.25 -12.57 -2.57
CA GLU A 169 -4.45 -13.89 -1.92
C GLU A 169 -5.13 -13.76 -0.54
N CYS A 170 -5.02 -12.60 0.12
CA CYS A 170 -5.66 -12.31 1.40
C CYS A 170 -7.09 -11.77 1.21
N ASP A 171 -7.28 -10.86 0.27
CA ASP A 171 -8.58 -10.29 -0.10
C ASP A 171 -8.74 -10.28 -1.63
N PRO A 172 -9.55 -11.18 -2.21
CA PRO A 172 -9.78 -11.25 -3.65
C PRO A 172 -10.43 -10.02 -4.30
N THR A 173 -10.87 -9.03 -3.52
CA THR A 173 -11.34 -7.74 -4.06
C THR A 173 -10.20 -6.82 -4.49
N ILE A 174 -8.96 -7.12 -4.10
CA ILE A 174 -7.76 -6.36 -4.48
C ILE A 174 -7.33 -6.71 -5.90
N ASP A 175 -7.34 -5.72 -6.79
CA ASP A 175 -6.61 -5.77 -8.06
C ASP A 175 -5.10 -5.63 -7.81
N ALA A 176 -4.38 -6.76 -7.84
CA ALA A 176 -2.93 -6.81 -7.63
C ALA A 176 -2.13 -5.97 -8.65
N VAL A 177 -2.61 -5.84 -9.89
CA VAL A 177 -1.93 -5.04 -10.93
C VAL A 177 -2.07 -3.55 -10.63
N HIS A 178 -3.28 -3.12 -10.24
CA HIS A 178 -3.51 -1.74 -9.82
C HIS A 178 -2.73 -1.42 -8.53
N LEU A 179 -2.79 -2.27 -7.51
CA LEU A 179 -2.06 -2.10 -6.25
C LEU A 179 -0.55 -2.03 -6.48
N ALA A 180 0.03 -2.92 -7.30
CA ALA A 180 1.46 -2.87 -7.63
C ALA A 180 1.86 -1.55 -8.30
N SER A 181 0.97 -0.96 -9.12
CA SER A 181 1.16 0.35 -9.73
C SER A 181 1.12 1.49 -8.70
N GLU A 182 0.14 1.50 -7.80
CA GLU A 182 0.03 2.51 -6.73
C GLU A 182 1.22 2.45 -5.76
N LEU A 183 1.68 1.24 -5.41
CA LEU A 183 2.89 1.02 -4.62
C LEU A 183 4.14 1.55 -5.33
N ALA A 184 4.30 1.27 -6.63
CA ALA A 184 5.43 1.75 -7.41
C ALA A 184 5.44 3.29 -7.51
N GLN A 185 4.28 3.91 -7.74
CA GLN A 185 4.13 5.37 -7.74
C GLN A 185 4.46 5.99 -6.37
N ARG A 186 3.99 5.40 -5.27
CA ARG A 186 4.33 5.88 -3.91
C ARG A 186 5.83 5.79 -3.65
N GLU A 187 6.45 4.66 -3.97
CA GLU A 187 7.85 4.36 -3.71
C GLU A 187 8.82 5.19 -4.58
N GLN A 188 8.37 5.67 -5.75
CA GLN A 188 9.12 6.60 -6.61
C GLN A 188 9.23 8.02 -6.02
N VAL A 189 8.24 8.48 -5.25
CA VAL A 189 8.23 9.83 -4.66
C VAL A 189 9.23 9.95 -3.51
N SER A 190 9.29 8.92 -2.67
CA SER A 190 10.24 8.79 -1.56
C SER A 190 10.22 7.33 -1.12
N SER A 191 11.36 6.77 -0.72
CA SER A 191 11.35 5.37 -0.27
C SER A 191 10.52 5.17 0.99
N THR A 192 9.89 4.00 1.09
CA THR A 192 9.25 3.47 2.30
C THR A 192 10.18 2.57 3.13
N ALA A 193 11.47 2.51 2.76
CA ALA A 193 12.52 1.93 3.58
C ALA A 193 12.73 2.71 4.88
N LEU A 194 12.87 1.95 5.95
CA LEU A 194 13.23 2.38 7.29
C LEU A 194 14.66 1.89 7.59
N GLU A 195 15.24 2.30 8.71
CA GLU A 195 16.48 1.71 9.20
C GLU A 195 16.37 0.18 9.39
N ARG A 196 17.52 -0.46 9.69
CA ARG A 196 17.61 -1.87 10.09
C ARG A 196 17.09 -2.86 9.05
N GLY A 197 17.06 -2.46 7.78
CA GLY A 197 16.68 -3.31 6.65
C GLY A 197 15.18 -3.65 6.59
N VAL A 198 14.33 -2.79 7.14
CA VAL A 198 12.86 -2.93 7.08
C VAL A 198 12.27 -1.92 6.08
N ALA A 199 11.19 -2.25 5.40
CA ALA A 199 10.36 -1.27 4.69
C ALA A 199 8.88 -1.51 4.93
N VAL A 200 8.08 -0.45 4.80
CA VAL A 200 6.61 -0.51 4.96
C VAL A 200 5.92 0.00 3.69
N PRO A 201 5.93 -0.76 2.57
CA PRO A 201 5.24 -0.34 1.34
C PRO A 201 3.75 -0.16 1.57
N HIS A 202 3.16 0.87 0.96
CA HIS A 202 1.75 1.19 1.11
C HIS A 202 1.28 2.07 -0.07
N PRO A 203 -0.02 2.05 -0.43
CA PRO A 203 -0.57 2.99 -1.42
C PRO A 203 -0.74 4.39 -0.79
N ARG A 204 -0.54 5.47 -1.58
CA ARG A 204 -0.73 6.85 -1.06
C ARG A 204 -2.18 7.15 -0.67
N LYS A 205 -3.14 6.42 -1.23
CA LYS A 205 -4.57 6.52 -0.94
C LYS A 205 -5.07 5.20 -0.35
N PRO A 206 -6.09 5.23 0.53
CA PRO A 206 -6.80 4.04 0.97
C PRO A 206 -7.36 3.31 -0.24
N ILE A 207 -7.38 1.98 -0.16
CA ILE A 207 -8.03 1.13 -1.14
C ILE A 207 -9.41 0.81 -0.57
N TYR A 208 -10.45 0.81 -1.41
CA TYR A 208 -11.80 0.54 -0.95
C TYR A 208 -11.94 -0.95 -0.62
N LEU A 209 -11.77 -1.29 0.66
CA LEU A 209 -11.82 -2.63 1.22
C LEU A 209 -12.87 -2.68 2.34
N GLU A 210 -13.41 -3.85 2.63
CA GLU A 210 -14.27 -4.03 3.81
C GLU A 210 -13.45 -4.09 5.11
N GLN A 211 -12.23 -4.62 5.04
CA GLN A 211 -11.30 -4.77 6.15
C GLN A 211 -9.87 -4.40 5.73
N PRO A 212 -9.01 -3.93 6.65
CA PRO A 212 -7.59 -3.73 6.37
C PRO A 212 -6.87 -5.05 6.10
N VAL A 213 -5.99 -5.05 5.10
CA VAL A 213 -5.06 -6.15 4.79
C VAL A 213 -3.65 -5.74 5.18
N LEU A 214 -3.00 -6.55 6.00
CA LEU A 214 -1.58 -6.47 6.30
C LEU A 214 -0.90 -7.72 5.78
N ALA A 215 0.14 -7.56 4.97
CA ALA A 215 0.95 -8.67 4.47
C ALA A 215 2.43 -8.46 4.79
N ALA A 216 3.14 -9.54 5.11
CA ALA A 216 4.56 -9.49 5.45
C ALA A 216 5.38 -10.40 4.53
N MET A 217 6.57 -9.94 4.15
CA MET A 217 7.49 -10.71 3.33
C MET A 217 8.92 -10.60 3.86
N ARG A 218 9.59 -11.74 4.05
CA ARG A 218 11.04 -11.81 4.27
C ARG A 218 11.71 -12.34 3.01
N THR A 219 12.66 -11.59 2.45
CA THR A 219 13.43 -12.03 1.30
C THR A 219 14.71 -12.76 1.75
N SER A 220 15.14 -13.79 1.01
CA SER A 220 16.35 -14.57 1.35
C SER A 220 17.66 -13.79 1.13
N ASN A 221 17.59 -12.67 0.44
CA ASN A 221 18.68 -11.72 0.23
C ASN A 221 18.11 -10.31 0.35
N GLY A 222 18.84 -9.39 0.96
CA GLY A 222 18.43 -7.99 1.01
C GLY A 222 18.48 -7.32 -0.37
N LEU A 223 17.51 -6.45 -0.64
CA LEU A 223 17.45 -5.63 -1.86
C LEU A 223 17.85 -4.19 -1.55
N ALA A 224 18.46 -3.52 -2.53
CA ALA A 224 18.61 -2.06 -2.49
C ALA A 224 17.23 -1.41 -2.65
N PHE A 225 16.58 -1.09 -1.52
CA PHE A 225 15.22 -0.53 -1.53
C PHE A 225 15.18 0.99 -1.29
N GLY A 226 16.28 1.62 -0.87
CA GLY A 226 16.34 3.09 -0.68
C GLY A 226 16.42 3.55 0.79
N GLU A 227 16.94 2.68 1.67
CA GLU A 227 17.27 3.01 3.06
C GLU A 227 18.30 4.15 3.10
N ARG A 228 18.13 5.09 4.05
CA ARG A 228 18.78 6.42 3.97
C ARG A 228 20.29 6.40 4.23
N ALA A 229 20.79 5.42 4.98
CA ALA A 229 22.21 5.13 5.17
C ALA A 229 22.79 4.19 4.09
N GLY A 230 21.97 3.74 3.11
CA GLY A 230 22.40 2.91 1.99
C GLY A 230 22.41 1.41 2.24
N GLY A 231 21.80 0.92 3.33
CA GLY A 231 21.67 -0.50 3.62
C GLY A 231 20.70 -1.25 2.71
N LEU A 232 20.74 -2.58 2.82
CA LEU A 232 19.82 -3.48 2.13
C LEU A 232 18.59 -3.77 2.99
N THR A 233 17.44 -3.94 2.34
CA THR A 233 16.16 -4.24 2.98
C THR A 233 15.74 -5.68 2.65
N ASP A 234 15.40 -6.46 3.67
CA ASP A 234 14.96 -7.86 3.54
C ASP A 234 13.62 -8.16 4.23
N LEU A 235 13.12 -7.26 5.09
CA LEU A 235 11.81 -7.34 5.72
C LEU A 235 10.86 -6.28 5.15
N PHE A 236 9.70 -6.71 4.66
CA PHE A 236 8.72 -5.86 3.99
C PHE A 236 7.32 -6.05 4.58
N PHE A 237 6.65 -4.95 4.92
CA PHE A 237 5.31 -4.96 5.50
C PHE A 237 4.35 -4.10 4.67
N LEU A 238 3.51 -4.75 3.87
CA LEU A 238 2.50 -4.07 3.06
C LEU A 238 1.27 -3.74 3.89
N ILE A 239 0.90 -2.46 3.96
CA ILE A 239 -0.37 -1.98 4.50
C ILE A 239 -1.34 -1.65 3.36
N CYS A 240 -2.53 -2.25 3.37
CA CYS A 240 -3.69 -1.82 2.57
C CYS A 240 -4.85 -1.57 3.53
N ALA A 241 -5.29 -0.32 3.67
CA ALA A 241 -6.32 0.07 4.63
C ALA A 241 -7.52 0.74 3.93
N PRO A 242 -8.76 0.58 4.48
CA PRO A 242 -9.99 1.14 3.91
C PRO A 242 -10.09 2.65 4.04
N ASP A 243 -9.44 3.23 5.05
CA ASP A 243 -9.46 4.66 5.33
C ASP A 243 -8.11 5.16 5.87
N HIS A 244 -7.94 6.49 5.88
CA HIS A 244 -6.69 7.14 6.28
C HIS A 244 -6.34 7.02 7.77
N VAL A 245 -7.34 6.89 8.65
CA VAL A 245 -7.14 6.76 10.10
C VAL A 245 -6.62 5.36 10.40
N SER A 246 -7.28 4.32 9.91
CA SER A 246 -6.81 2.94 10.03
C SER A 246 -5.40 2.76 9.46
N HIS A 247 -5.13 3.36 8.30
CA HIS A 247 -3.80 3.34 7.68
C HIS A 247 -2.71 3.91 8.60
N LEU A 248 -2.95 5.09 9.19
CA LEU A 248 -2.01 5.74 10.11
C LEU A 248 -1.81 4.96 11.41
N LEU A 249 -2.86 4.29 11.89
CA LEU A 249 -2.81 3.46 13.08
C LEU A 249 -1.92 2.22 12.85
N PHE A 250 -2.04 1.56 11.70
CA PHE A 250 -1.13 0.46 11.33
C PHE A 250 0.31 0.95 11.10
N LEU A 251 0.51 2.04 10.36
CA LEU A 251 1.85 2.57 10.08
C LEU A 251 2.56 2.95 11.39
N GLY A 252 1.96 3.81 12.20
CA GLY A 252 2.58 4.29 13.44
C GLY A 252 2.88 3.17 14.43
N ARG A 253 2.04 2.14 14.48
CA ARG A 253 2.26 0.91 15.26
C ARG A 253 3.46 0.09 14.75
N LEU A 254 3.52 -0.19 13.44
CA LEU A 254 4.64 -0.92 12.82
C LEU A 254 5.96 -0.16 13.03
N CYS A 255 5.96 1.16 12.78
CA CYS A 255 7.08 2.05 13.07
C CYS A 255 7.56 1.94 14.52
N ARG A 256 6.64 1.81 15.50
CA ARG A 256 7.00 1.62 16.92
C ARG A 256 7.62 0.27 17.21
N LEU A 257 7.12 -0.79 16.60
CA LEU A 257 7.66 -2.15 16.79
C LEU A 257 9.07 -2.27 16.21
N PHE A 258 9.33 -1.63 15.07
CA PHE A 258 10.62 -1.74 14.37
C PHE A 258 11.75 -0.88 14.96
N ILE A 259 11.48 -0.14 16.05
CA ILE A 259 12.50 0.45 16.93
C ILE A 259 13.22 -0.64 17.77
N ASP A 260 12.59 -1.80 17.96
CA ASP A 260 13.16 -2.92 18.74
C ASP A 260 14.07 -3.80 17.86
N ASP A 261 15.39 -3.56 17.92
CA ASP A 261 16.42 -4.35 17.26
C ASP A 261 16.31 -5.86 17.52
N SER A 262 15.82 -6.26 18.71
CA SER A 262 15.68 -7.67 19.07
C SER A 262 14.54 -8.31 18.28
N LEU A 263 13.37 -7.67 18.23
CA LEU A 263 12.26 -8.10 17.36
C LEU A 263 12.71 -8.22 15.90
N ILE A 264 13.42 -7.23 15.38
CA ILE A 264 13.89 -7.25 13.98
C ILE A 264 14.85 -8.42 13.72
N LYS A 265 15.71 -8.77 14.68
CA LYS A 265 16.57 -9.95 14.59
C LYS A 265 15.77 -11.25 14.66
N ASP A 266 14.80 -11.33 15.56
CA ASP A 266 13.98 -12.53 15.74
C ASP A 266 13.10 -12.79 14.50
N LEU A 267 12.53 -11.76 13.88
CA LEU A 267 11.77 -11.87 12.62
C LEU A 267 12.63 -12.34 11.43
N ARG A 268 13.93 -12.08 11.44
CA ARG A 268 14.88 -12.67 10.48
C ARG A 268 15.19 -14.14 10.77
N ALA A 269 15.18 -14.52 12.04
CA ALA A 269 15.43 -15.89 12.49
C ALA A 269 14.19 -16.80 12.35
N ALA A 270 12.98 -16.23 12.32
CA ALA A 270 11.72 -16.96 12.37
C ALA A 270 11.65 -18.12 11.35
N GLU A 271 11.24 -19.29 11.81
CA GLU A 271 11.33 -20.52 11.00
C GLU A 271 10.20 -20.59 9.95
N ASP A 272 8.98 -20.22 10.36
CA ASP A 272 7.77 -20.25 9.54
C ASP A 272 6.86 -19.02 9.77
N ALA A 273 5.71 -19.01 9.11
CA ALA A 273 4.74 -17.92 9.17
C ALA A 273 4.06 -17.78 10.55
N ASP A 274 3.84 -18.89 11.27
CA ASP A 274 3.16 -18.90 12.56
C ASP A 274 4.10 -18.36 13.66
N ASP A 275 5.38 -18.77 13.64
CA ASP A 275 6.44 -18.22 14.49
C ASP A 275 6.65 -16.70 14.25
N PHE A 276 6.74 -16.29 12.97
CA PHE A 276 6.85 -14.88 12.60
C PHE A 276 5.67 -14.04 13.14
N ILE A 277 4.44 -14.57 13.08
CA ILE A 277 3.25 -13.94 13.64
C ILE A 277 3.29 -13.94 15.18
N ALA A 278 3.74 -15.02 15.82
CA ALA A 278 3.84 -15.11 17.27
C ALA A 278 4.84 -14.10 17.86
N LEU A 279 5.96 -13.85 17.17
CA LEU A 279 6.95 -12.84 17.52
C LEU A 279 6.37 -11.42 17.45
N LEU A 280 5.73 -11.06 16.33
CA LEU A 280 5.03 -9.77 16.18
C LEU A 280 3.92 -9.59 17.22
N THR A 281 3.07 -10.62 17.40
CA THR A 281 1.99 -10.66 18.39
C THR A 281 2.52 -10.40 19.80
N SER A 282 3.62 -11.04 20.17
CA SER A 282 4.24 -10.89 21.48
C SER A 282 4.81 -9.49 21.69
N ALA A 283 5.46 -8.92 20.68
CA ALA A 283 5.99 -7.56 20.74
C ALA A 283 4.89 -6.49 20.74
N GLU A 284 3.83 -6.68 19.95
CA GLU A 284 2.63 -5.84 19.96
C GLU A 284 1.93 -5.88 21.32
N HIS A 285 1.77 -7.07 21.90
CA HIS A 285 1.24 -7.19 23.25
C HIS A 285 2.12 -6.48 24.28
N ARG A 286 3.46 -6.49 24.17
CA ARG A 286 4.31 -5.65 25.03
C ARG A 286 4.02 -4.17 24.78
N LEU A 287 4.08 -3.70 23.52
CA LEU A 287 3.82 -2.30 23.15
C LEU A 287 2.49 -1.76 23.71
N CYS A 288 1.42 -2.58 23.69
CA CYS A 288 0.13 -2.24 24.28
C CYS A 288 0.09 -2.40 25.81
N ARG A 289 0.65 -3.49 26.38
CA ARG A 289 0.55 -3.84 27.82
C ARG A 289 1.58 -3.15 28.72
N THR A 290 2.61 -2.44 28.23
CA THR A 290 3.47 -1.59 29.08
C THR A 290 2.75 -0.32 29.60
N ALA A 291 1.43 -0.41 29.80
CA ALA A 291 0.68 0.44 30.72
C ALA A 291 0.63 -0.15 32.14
N ASP A 292 0.82 -1.47 32.30
CA ASP A 292 0.50 -2.23 33.51
C ASP A 292 1.71 -2.97 34.13
N ILE A 293 2.92 -2.39 34.06
CA ILE A 293 4.10 -2.91 34.80
C ILE A 293 4.69 -1.79 35.67
N GLN A 294 3.97 -1.48 36.77
CA GLN A 294 4.50 -1.30 38.14
C GLN A 294 3.44 -0.63 39.03
N ARG A 295 2.57 -1.44 39.64
CA ARG A 295 1.96 -1.24 40.98
C ARG A 295 1.24 -2.50 41.44
#